data_AF-A0A9P4Z4T5-F1
#
_entry.id   AF-A0A9P4Z4T5-F1
#
_cell.length_a   1.000
_cell.length_b   1.000
_cell.length_c   1.000
_cell.angle_alpha   90.00
_cell.angle_beta   90.00
_cell.angle_gamma   90.00
#
_symmetry.space_group_name_H-M   'P 1'
#
loop_
_entity.id
_entity.type
_entity.pdbx_description
1 polymer ?
#
loop_
_entity_poly.entity_id
_entity_poly.type
_entity_poly.pdbx_seq_one_letter_code
_entity_poly.pdbx_strand_id
1 'polypeptide(L)'
;SLRHNLGRNLLSRSLSSSLTPSRSRLAPCKGTATTITTTTPRHHWQEAARSPPIRRSYSACGGSCPCGGGGPPVKKTRTAYIALGSNLGDRVAEIERACSLMDERGIRVKRTSSLWETEPMYVEDQDRFINGACEVETDLEPLALLDQLQAIENDMGRRKVIDKGPRNIDLDILLYGDETVQHERLTALDPNKPWTLVQDHLNNLRLGAEPLSSITPVSASLPPLSPRAPTRPTHVMAILNLTPDSFSDGGRHRPSSVVGTVASLMRRGVSVVDVGGLSTAPGADEVSAEEEAGRVVPAIEAIRADPSTRGAVVSVDTYRASVAEAAVAAGADMVNDVSAGLLDPLMLPTVARLGVTVCLMHMRGNPRTMSGLASYPDGLIPTVAAELAGRVAAAEEAGIRRWRIVLDPGIGFAKDTAQNLELLRSLHQLRHWPGLENLPWLVGSSRKRFIGDVTGVGSPADRVWGTAATVAAAVQGGADVVRVHDAEEMAMVSKMSDAIWRAA
;
A
#
# COMPACT_ATOMS: atom_id res chain seq x y z
N SER A 1 5.63 -18.59 15.11
CA SER A 1 4.55 -17.67 14.70
C SER A 1 5.07 -16.59 13.74
N LEU A 2 6.03 -15.73 14.13
CA LEU A 2 6.58 -14.68 13.25
C LEU A 2 7.20 -15.15 11.91
N ARG A 3 8.05 -16.18 11.93
CA ARG A 3 8.72 -16.72 10.70
C ARG A 3 7.71 -17.13 9.61
N HIS A 4 6.45 -17.36 9.98
CA HIS A 4 5.38 -17.87 9.13
C HIS A 4 4.71 -16.82 8.22
N ASN A 5 4.32 -15.68 8.79
CA ASN A 5 3.49 -14.71 8.07
C ASN A 5 4.32 -13.66 7.32
N LEU A 6 5.55 -13.43 7.78
CA LEU A 6 6.49 -12.47 7.20
C LEU A 6 6.95 -12.86 5.79
N GLY A 7 7.16 -14.16 5.54
CA GLY A 7 7.65 -14.64 4.25
C GLY A 7 6.58 -14.75 3.17
N ARG A 8 5.32 -15.08 3.50
CA ARG A 8 4.30 -15.40 2.48
C ARG A 8 3.90 -14.20 1.60
N ASN A 9 3.88 -12.98 2.14
CA ASN A 9 3.49 -11.77 1.37
C ASN A 9 4.64 -11.19 0.52
N LEU A 10 5.88 -11.29 0.98
CA LEU A 10 7.06 -10.87 0.21
C LEU A 10 7.38 -11.90 -0.90
N LEU A 11 7.30 -13.20 -0.59
CA LEU A 11 7.79 -14.26 -1.48
C LEU A 11 6.74 -14.80 -2.48
N SER A 12 5.43 -14.73 -2.19
CA SER A 12 4.39 -15.12 -3.17
C SER A 12 4.40 -14.26 -4.44
N ARG A 13 4.81 -12.99 -4.34
CA ARG A 13 4.89 -12.06 -5.47
C ARG A 13 6.13 -12.26 -6.34
N SER A 14 7.28 -12.64 -5.75
CA SER A 14 8.53 -12.90 -6.49
C SER A 14 8.39 -14.08 -7.47
N LEU A 15 7.60 -15.10 -7.12
CA LEU A 15 7.38 -16.27 -7.97
C LEU A 15 6.34 -16.02 -9.09
N SER A 16 5.48 -15.00 -8.94
CA SER A 16 4.46 -14.67 -9.95
C SER A 16 5.02 -13.91 -11.16
N SER A 17 6.17 -13.23 -11.04
CA SER A 17 6.83 -12.54 -12.15
C SER A 17 7.56 -13.46 -13.13
N SER A 18 7.67 -14.77 -12.84
CA SER A 18 8.40 -15.74 -13.66
C SER A 18 7.55 -16.86 -14.27
N LEU A 19 6.21 -16.80 -14.17
CA LEU A 19 5.34 -17.87 -14.70
C LEU A 19 4.11 -17.28 -15.39
N THR A 20 4.20 -17.07 -16.71
CA THR A 20 3.02 -17.01 -17.59
C THR A 20 2.45 -18.43 -17.76
N PRO A 21 1.19 -18.72 -17.42
CA PRO A 21 0.57 -19.98 -17.80
C PRO A 21 -0.17 -19.81 -19.13
N SER A 22 0.48 -20.16 -20.23
CA SER A 22 -0.24 -20.67 -21.40
C SER A 22 -0.48 -22.15 -21.17
N ARG A 23 -1.75 -22.56 -20.99
CA ARG A 23 -2.31 -23.85 -21.45
C ARG A 23 -3.75 -24.02 -20.98
N SER A 24 -4.62 -23.95 -21.98
CA SER A 24 -5.99 -24.47 -22.00
C SER A 24 -6.06 -25.91 -21.49
N ARG A 25 -6.93 -26.18 -20.50
CA ARG A 25 -7.39 -27.53 -20.16
C ARG A 25 -8.72 -27.80 -20.84
N LEU A 26 -8.73 -28.75 -21.77
CA LEU A 26 -9.93 -29.48 -22.19
C LEU A 26 -9.92 -30.84 -21.48
N ALA A 27 -11.06 -31.18 -20.88
CA ALA A 27 -11.35 -32.47 -20.24
C ALA A 27 -12.12 -33.39 -21.22
N PRO A 28 -12.19 -34.71 -20.95
CA PRO A 28 -12.12 -35.75 -21.98
C PRO A 28 -13.48 -36.33 -22.39
N CYS A 29 -13.60 -36.81 -23.63
CA CYS A 29 -14.64 -37.76 -24.02
C CYS A 29 -14.10 -38.85 -24.95
N LYS A 30 -14.52 -40.08 -24.65
CA LYS A 30 -14.17 -41.34 -25.31
C LYS A 30 -14.94 -41.51 -26.64
N GLY A 31 -14.33 -42.24 -27.58
CA GLY A 31 -15.05 -43.25 -28.38
C GLY A 31 -15.34 -42.96 -29.85
N THR A 32 -14.64 -43.72 -30.70
CA THR A 32 -15.08 -44.36 -31.96
C THR A 32 -15.42 -43.53 -33.21
N ALA A 33 -14.52 -43.66 -34.20
CA ALA A 33 -14.72 -43.92 -35.64
C ALA A 33 -15.95 -43.33 -36.36
N THR A 34 -15.71 -42.61 -37.47
CA THR A 34 -15.85 -43.12 -38.86
C THR A 34 -15.69 -41.94 -39.85
N THR A 35 -14.89 -42.18 -40.89
CA THR A 35 -14.60 -41.33 -42.05
C THR A 35 -15.84 -41.09 -42.92
N ILE A 36 -15.95 -39.94 -43.60
CA ILE A 36 -16.43 -39.75 -45.01
C ILE A 36 -16.66 -38.23 -45.28
N THR A 37 -15.79 -37.69 -46.15
CA THR A 37 -15.97 -36.77 -47.32
C THR A 37 -17.13 -35.76 -47.32
N THR A 38 -17.07 -34.52 -47.83
CA THR A 38 -16.35 -33.77 -48.90
C THR A 38 -16.94 -32.34 -48.78
N THR A 39 -16.36 -31.18 -49.11
CA THR A 39 -15.83 -30.69 -50.40
C THR A 39 -15.40 -29.23 -50.17
N THR A 40 -14.23 -28.84 -50.67
CA THR A 40 -13.76 -27.45 -50.86
C THR A 40 -14.44 -26.84 -52.11
N PRO A 41 -14.50 -25.49 -52.34
CA PRO A 41 -13.30 -24.74 -52.78
C PRO A 41 -13.18 -23.22 -52.44
N ARG A 42 -11.91 -22.81 -52.25
CA ARG A 42 -11.14 -21.66 -52.79
C ARG A 42 -11.69 -20.21 -52.74
N HIS A 43 -10.88 -19.26 -52.25
CA HIS A 43 -9.89 -18.50 -53.07
C HIS A 43 -8.98 -17.51 -52.28
N HIS A 44 -7.68 -17.56 -52.63
CA HIS A 44 -6.51 -16.62 -52.63
C HIS A 44 -6.46 -15.37 -51.72
N TRP A 45 -5.32 -14.99 -51.10
CA TRP A 45 -3.98 -14.59 -51.64
C TRP A 45 -2.96 -14.56 -50.45
N GLN A 46 -1.76 -15.18 -50.44
CA GLN A 46 -0.46 -14.93 -51.12
C GLN A 46 0.67 -14.75 -50.06
N GLU A 47 1.59 -15.71 -50.00
CA GLU A 47 2.93 -15.59 -49.38
C GLU A 47 3.93 -14.97 -50.38
N ALA A 48 5.00 -14.34 -49.88
CA ALA A 48 6.40 -14.74 -50.11
C ALA A 48 7.40 -13.58 -49.94
N ALA A 49 8.47 -13.81 -49.17
CA ALA A 49 9.87 -13.64 -49.62
C ALA A 49 10.86 -14.23 -48.60
N ARG A 50 11.72 -15.14 -49.07
CA ARG A 50 12.82 -15.83 -48.37
C ARG A 50 14.18 -15.34 -48.91
N SER A 51 15.24 -15.59 -48.12
CA SER A 51 16.58 -16.14 -48.49
C SER A 51 17.77 -15.27 -48.01
N PRO A 52 19.03 -15.78 -47.89
CA PRO A 52 19.56 -17.12 -47.54
C PRO A 52 20.74 -17.05 -46.49
N PRO A 53 21.41 -18.15 -46.10
CA PRO A 53 22.48 -18.15 -45.08
C PRO A 53 23.89 -17.97 -45.69
N ILE A 54 24.78 -17.26 -44.97
CA ILE A 54 26.19 -17.06 -45.38
C ILE A 54 27.15 -17.66 -44.34
N ARG A 55 28.05 -18.53 -44.82
CA ARG A 55 29.20 -19.12 -44.14
C ARG A 55 30.32 -18.08 -43.91
N ARG A 56 31.04 -18.15 -42.78
CA ARG A 56 32.43 -17.65 -42.59
C ARG A 56 33.14 -18.59 -41.61
N SER A 57 34.06 -19.47 -42.07
CA SER A 57 35.51 -19.28 -42.30
C SER A 57 36.30 -18.89 -41.04
N TYR A 58 37.02 -19.86 -40.47
CA TYR A 58 38.06 -19.66 -39.46
C TYR A 58 39.35 -19.19 -40.16
N SER A 59 39.91 -18.05 -39.73
CA SER A 59 41.30 -17.68 -40.01
C SER A 59 42.06 -17.53 -38.70
N ALA A 60 43.14 -18.28 -38.55
CA ALA A 60 44.13 -18.08 -37.50
C ALA A 60 44.96 -16.83 -37.83
N CYS A 61 45.05 -15.91 -36.87
CA CYS A 61 46.07 -14.85 -36.86
C CYS A 61 46.73 -14.84 -35.49
N GLY A 62 48.03 -15.14 -35.47
CA GLY A 62 48.90 -14.89 -34.33
C GLY A 62 49.18 -13.40 -34.19
N GLY A 63 49.19 -12.92 -32.96
CA GLY A 63 49.54 -11.55 -32.61
C GLY A 63 49.56 -11.42 -31.08
N SER A 64 50.76 -11.34 -30.53
CA SER A 64 51.01 -11.06 -29.12
C SER A 64 50.64 -9.62 -28.76
N CYS A 65 49.81 -9.43 -27.73
CA CYS A 65 49.76 -8.18 -26.98
C CYS A 65 49.42 -8.43 -25.49
N PRO A 66 49.91 -7.55 -24.59
CA PRO A 66 50.25 -7.91 -23.22
C PRO A 66 49.18 -7.52 -22.18
N CYS A 67 49.42 -8.01 -20.96
CA CYS A 67 48.92 -7.55 -19.66
C CYS A 67 47.40 -7.52 -19.41
N GLY A 68 46.98 -8.45 -18.54
CA GLY A 68 45.70 -8.43 -17.88
C GLY A 68 45.56 -7.20 -16.98
N GLY A 69 44.61 -6.34 -17.33
CA GLY A 69 43.92 -5.48 -16.38
C GLY A 69 42.69 -6.23 -15.90
N GLY A 70 42.79 -6.97 -14.80
CA GLY A 70 41.61 -7.36 -14.04
C GLY A 70 40.98 -6.06 -13.53
N GLY A 71 39.87 -5.64 -14.15
CA GLY A 71 39.02 -4.61 -13.57
C GLY A 71 38.69 -5.00 -12.12
N PRO A 72 38.49 -4.03 -11.21
CA PRO A 72 38.14 -4.35 -9.83
C PRO A 72 36.97 -5.34 -9.82
N PRO A 73 37.02 -6.40 -8.99
CA PRO A 73 35.96 -7.40 -8.96
C PRO A 73 34.64 -6.67 -8.75
N VAL A 74 33.72 -6.82 -9.71
CA VAL A 74 32.36 -6.29 -9.58
C VAL A 74 31.77 -6.97 -8.35
N LYS A 75 31.59 -6.21 -7.27
CA LYS A 75 30.97 -6.73 -6.06
C LYS A 75 29.58 -7.24 -6.41
N LYS A 76 29.36 -8.54 -6.24
CA LYS A 76 28.10 -9.18 -6.57
C LYS A 76 27.08 -8.78 -5.52
N THR A 77 26.05 -8.02 -5.91
CA THR A 77 24.92 -7.74 -5.02
C THR A 77 24.12 -9.01 -4.80
N ARG A 78 23.63 -9.20 -3.57
CA ARG A 78 22.82 -10.35 -3.16
C ARG A 78 21.56 -9.88 -2.44
N THR A 79 20.50 -10.66 -2.58
CA THR A 79 19.23 -10.45 -1.89
C THR A 79 19.23 -11.18 -0.56
N ALA A 80 18.81 -10.51 0.51
CA ALA A 80 18.55 -11.12 1.81
C ALA A 80 17.18 -10.70 2.34
N TYR A 81 16.64 -11.48 3.28
CA TYR A 81 15.38 -11.16 3.95
C TYR A 81 15.64 -11.05 5.44
N ILE A 82 15.30 -9.91 6.02
CA ILE A 82 15.56 -9.59 7.42
C ILE A 82 14.22 -9.53 8.16
N ALA A 83 14.09 -10.24 9.27
CA ALA A 83 12.99 -10.05 10.21
C ALA A 83 13.24 -8.82 11.08
N LEU A 84 12.17 -8.09 11.34
CA LEU A 84 12.15 -6.88 12.14
C LEU A 84 11.24 -7.16 13.34
N GLY A 85 11.70 -6.88 14.56
CA GLY A 85 10.90 -7.05 15.77
C GLY A 85 11.15 -5.96 16.79
N SER A 86 10.10 -5.43 17.42
CA SER A 86 10.20 -4.46 18.51
C SER A 86 9.07 -4.61 19.52
N ASN A 87 9.37 -4.51 20.81
CA ASN A 87 8.35 -4.52 21.87
C ASN A 87 8.54 -3.47 22.98
N LEU A 88 9.41 -2.47 22.78
CA LEU A 88 9.61 -1.38 23.73
C LEU A 88 9.44 -0.02 23.06
N GLY A 89 8.85 0.93 23.77
CA GLY A 89 8.72 2.32 23.32
C GLY A 89 7.83 2.48 22.08
N ASP A 90 8.19 3.42 21.19
CA ASP A 90 7.53 3.57 19.89
C ASP A 90 8.06 2.51 18.91
N ARG A 91 7.47 1.32 19.03
CA ARG A 91 7.85 0.10 18.31
C ARG A 91 7.91 0.27 16.79
N VAL A 92 7.03 1.11 16.22
CA VAL A 92 7.03 1.39 14.76
C VAL A 92 8.22 2.29 14.42
N ALA A 93 8.41 3.38 15.17
CA ALA A 93 9.52 4.31 14.93
C ALA A 93 10.88 3.62 15.07
N GLU A 94 11.04 2.69 16.02
CA GLU A 94 12.26 1.88 16.15
C GLU A 94 12.49 1.01 14.89
N ILE A 95 11.46 0.34 14.37
CA ILE A 95 11.57 -0.46 13.14
C ILE A 95 11.93 0.42 11.94
N GLU A 96 11.31 1.59 11.80
CA GLU A 96 11.60 2.52 10.71
C GLU A 96 13.03 3.07 10.81
N ARG A 97 13.49 3.42 12.01
CA ARG A 97 14.86 3.84 12.26
C ARG A 97 15.88 2.74 11.92
N ALA A 98 15.58 1.49 12.26
CA ALA A 98 16.43 0.36 11.89
C ALA A 98 16.54 0.21 10.37
N CYS A 99 15.46 0.44 9.63
CA CYS A 99 15.48 0.41 8.16
C CYS A 99 16.34 1.54 7.58
N SER A 100 16.24 2.76 8.12
CA SER A 100 17.12 3.87 7.70
C SER A 100 18.59 3.59 7.99
N LEU A 101 18.91 3.03 9.16
CA LEU A 101 20.29 2.66 9.52
C LEU A 101 20.84 1.53 8.64
N MET A 102 19.99 0.60 8.17
CA MET A 102 20.39 -0.39 7.17
C MET A 102 20.73 0.29 5.83
N ASP A 103 19.87 1.19 5.36
CA ASP A 103 20.09 1.95 4.11
C ASP A 103 21.40 2.75 4.18
N GLU A 104 21.69 3.43 5.30
CA GLU A 104 22.94 4.17 5.55
C GLU A 104 24.20 3.30 5.53
N ARG A 105 24.08 2.00 5.85
CA ARG A 105 25.20 1.04 5.87
C ARG A 105 25.35 0.25 4.57
N GLY A 106 24.64 0.64 3.52
CA GLY A 106 24.68 -0.05 2.22
C GLY A 106 23.89 -1.37 2.19
N ILE A 107 22.98 -1.57 3.16
CA ILE A 107 22.00 -2.66 3.16
C ILE A 107 20.68 -2.07 2.67
N ARG A 108 20.51 -1.97 1.35
CA ARG A 108 19.40 -1.24 0.73
C ARG A 108 18.09 -1.99 0.92
N VAL A 109 17.14 -1.38 1.60
CA VAL A 109 15.80 -1.97 1.78
C VAL A 109 14.96 -1.78 0.51
N LYS A 110 14.62 -2.89 -0.15
CA LYS A 110 13.89 -2.91 -1.42
C LYS A 110 12.38 -2.85 -1.25
N ARG A 111 11.84 -3.60 -0.29
CA ARG A 111 10.40 -3.62 0.04
C ARG A 111 10.19 -4.25 1.41
N THR A 112 9.03 -3.99 2.00
CA THR A 112 8.68 -4.50 3.33
C THR A 112 7.37 -5.28 3.32
N SER A 113 7.21 -6.19 4.28
CA SER A 113 5.90 -6.74 4.61
C SER A 113 5.05 -5.67 5.30
N SER A 114 3.78 -5.97 5.54
CA SER A 114 3.02 -5.25 6.58
C SER A 114 3.65 -5.50 7.96
N LEU A 115 3.35 -4.62 8.92
CA LEU A 115 3.64 -4.87 10.34
C LEU A 115 2.51 -5.67 10.97
N TRP A 116 2.85 -6.52 11.93
CA TRP A 116 1.92 -7.43 12.61
C TRP A 116 2.14 -7.38 14.10
N GLU A 117 1.07 -7.24 14.88
CA GLU A 117 1.16 -7.29 16.33
C GLU A 117 0.90 -8.71 16.85
N THR A 118 1.84 -9.28 17.61
CA THR A 118 1.74 -10.65 18.15
C THR A 118 1.97 -10.67 19.66
N GLU A 119 1.36 -11.64 20.32
CA GLU A 119 1.67 -11.92 21.73
C GLU A 119 3.15 -12.33 21.90
N PRO A 120 3.76 -12.02 23.05
CA PRO A 120 5.07 -12.53 23.42
C PRO A 120 5.10 -14.06 23.43
N MET A 121 6.20 -14.66 22.97
CA MET A 121 6.30 -16.13 22.84
C MET A 121 6.89 -16.85 24.06
N TYR A 122 7.68 -16.15 24.89
CA TYR A 122 8.53 -16.79 25.91
C TYR A 122 8.39 -16.19 27.31
N VAL A 123 8.25 -14.88 27.42
CA VAL A 123 7.95 -14.18 28.67
C VAL A 123 6.61 -13.49 28.44
N GLU A 124 5.57 -13.90 29.17
CA GLU A 124 4.20 -13.43 28.94
C GLU A 124 3.93 -12.07 29.62
N ASP A 125 4.72 -11.69 30.62
CA ASP A 125 4.66 -10.40 31.30
C ASP A 125 5.50 -9.33 30.58
N GLN A 126 5.12 -9.03 29.33
CA GLN A 126 5.70 -7.94 28.53
C GLN A 126 4.74 -7.49 27.43
N ASP A 127 4.99 -6.27 26.91
CA ASP A 127 4.21 -5.70 25.81
C ASP A 127 4.26 -6.58 24.55
N ARG A 128 3.18 -6.51 23.76
CA ARG A 128 3.06 -7.22 22.48
C ARG A 128 4.16 -6.78 21.52
N PHE A 129 4.63 -7.72 20.70
CA PHE A 129 5.65 -7.44 19.69
C PHE A 129 5.00 -6.91 18.41
N ILE A 130 5.59 -5.86 17.83
CA ILE A 130 5.37 -5.51 16.42
C ILE A 130 6.45 -6.19 15.61
N ASN A 131 6.02 -6.89 14.56
CA ASN A 131 6.90 -7.67 13.70
C ASN A 131 6.69 -7.36 12.23
N GLY A 132 7.79 -7.30 11.50
CA GLY A 132 7.83 -7.08 10.07
C GLY A 132 8.97 -7.89 9.45
N ALA A 133 9.08 -7.81 8.14
CA ALA A 133 10.25 -8.26 7.41
C ALA A 133 10.50 -7.33 6.25
N CYS A 134 11.76 -7.29 5.81
CA CYS A 134 12.14 -6.56 4.64
C CYS A 134 13.04 -7.39 3.74
N GLU A 135 12.86 -7.21 2.43
CA GLU A 135 13.81 -7.65 1.42
C GLU A 135 14.88 -6.56 1.28
N VAL A 136 16.14 -6.97 1.32
CA VAL A 136 17.30 -6.07 1.21
C VAL A 136 18.24 -6.52 0.12
N GLU A 137 18.93 -5.54 -0.49
CA GLU A 137 20.04 -5.74 -1.42
C GLU A 137 21.35 -5.29 -0.74
N THR A 138 22.37 -6.14 -0.75
CA THR A 138 23.66 -5.84 -0.12
C THR A 138 24.82 -6.54 -0.85
N ASP A 139 26.03 -6.00 -0.72
CA ASP A 139 27.28 -6.61 -1.17
C ASP A 139 28.01 -7.40 -0.06
N LEU A 140 27.43 -7.44 1.15
CA LEU A 140 28.00 -8.09 2.32
C LEU A 140 27.75 -9.59 2.34
N GLU A 141 28.78 -10.38 2.64
CA GLU A 141 28.67 -11.81 2.95
C GLU A 141 27.79 -12.06 4.20
N PRO A 142 27.17 -13.25 4.37
CA PRO A 142 26.20 -13.53 5.44
C PRO A 142 26.66 -13.16 6.86
N LEU A 143 27.92 -13.46 7.21
CA LEU A 143 28.48 -13.13 8.53
C LEU A 143 28.73 -11.63 8.69
N ALA A 144 29.19 -10.95 7.64
CA ALA A 144 29.39 -9.51 7.65
C ALA A 144 28.04 -8.77 7.74
N LEU A 145 27.00 -9.29 7.07
CA LEU A 145 25.64 -8.80 7.21
C LEU A 145 25.14 -8.97 8.65
N LEU A 146 25.33 -10.15 9.26
CA LEU A 146 24.97 -10.38 10.66
C LEU A 146 25.68 -9.41 11.60
N ASP A 147 26.99 -9.19 11.42
CA ASP A 147 27.78 -8.26 12.22
C ASP A 147 27.24 -6.81 12.09
N GLN A 148 26.85 -6.39 10.89
CA GLN A 148 26.25 -5.07 10.67
C GLN A 148 24.88 -4.93 11.32
N LEU A 149 24.00 -5.94 11.22
CA LEU A 149 22.70 -5.93 11.88
C LEU A 149 22.86 -5.86 13.41
N GLN A 150 23.80 -6.62 13.98
CA GLN A 150 24.11 -6.57 15.41
C GLN A 150 24.66 -5.21 15.85
N ALA A 151 25.46 -4.57 15.01
CA ALA A 151 25.94 -3.22 15.27
C ALA A 151 24.80 -2.18 15.23
N ILE A 152 23.84 -2.28 14.31
CA ILE A 152 22.65 -1.42 14.28
C ILE A 152 21.86 -1.56 15.59
N GLU A 153 21.60 -2.79 16.04
CA GLU A 153 20.87 -3.03 17.28
C GLU A 153 21.58 -2.42 18.49
N ASN A 154 22.91 -2.57 18.58
CA ASN A 154 23.71 -2.01 19.65
C ASN A 154 23.67 -0.47 19.65
N ASP A 155 23.78 0.16 18.48
CA ASP A 155 23.74 1.61 18.33
C ASP A 155 22.36 2.19 18.66
N MET A 156 21.30 1.41 18.46
CA MET A 156 19.95 1.76 18.90
C MET A 156 19.74 1.55 20.41
N GLY A 157 20.72 0.99 21.12
CA GLY A 157 20.71 0.87 22.59
C GLY A 157 20.29 -0.50 23.10
N ARG A 158 20.41 -1.57 22.30
CA ARG A 158 20.12 -2.95 22.74
C ARG A 158 20.96 -3.31 23.98
N ARG A 159 20.30 -3.51 25.12
CA ARG A 159 20.91 -4.07 26.35
C ARG A 159 20.39 -5.49 26.56
N LYS A 160 21.23 -6.51 26.34
CA LYS A 160 20.90 -7.92 26.64
C LYS A 160 20.92 -8.14 28.16
N VAL A 161 19.86 -7.73 28.86
CA VAL A 161 19.71 -7.96 30.30
C VAL A 161 19.14 -9.36 30.57
N ILE A 162 18.25 -9.85 29.70
CA ILE A 162 17.60 -11.17 29.80
C ILE A 162 17.60 -11.82 28.41
N ASP A 163 17.96 -13.11 28.32
CA ASP A 163 17.81 -13.85 27.06
C ASP A 163 16.33 -13.93 26.67
N LYS A 164 16.02 -13.59 25.41
CA LYS A 164 14.64 -13.45 24.88
C LYS A 164 13.72 -12.48 25.67
N GLY A 165 14.29 -11.57 26.46
CA GLY A 165 13.54 -10.50 27.12
C GLY A 165 13.17 -9.33 26.20
N PRO A 166 12.56 -8.26 26.75
CA PRO A 166 12.15 -7.07 26.00
C PRO A 166 13.31 -6.38 25.26
N ARG A 167 13.06 -5.93 24.02
CA ARG A 167 14.04 -5.30 23.13
C ARG A 167 13.38 -4.15 22.36
N ASN A 168 14.13 -3.06 22.23
CA ASN A 168 13.80 -1.93 21.36
C ASN A 168 13.81 -2.32 19.88
N ILE A 169 14.75 -3.18 19.46
CA ILE A 169 14.82 -3.74 18.12
C ILE A 169 15.51 -5.11 18.11
N ASP A 170 15.07 -6.00 17.23
CA ASP A 170 15.65 -7.31 16.92
C ASP A 170 15.69 -7.51 15.41
N LEU A 171 16.87 -7.80 14.87
CA LEU A 171 17.12 -7.96 13.42
C LEU A 171 17.71 -9.34 13.14
N ASP A 172 16.93 -10.23 12.52
CA ASP A 172 17.36 -11.59 12.19
C ASP A 172 17.40 -11.84 10.68
N ILE A 173 18.48 -12.44 10.19
CA ILE A 173 18.54 -12.93 8.81
C ILE A 173 17.61 -14.15 8.71
N LEU A 174 16.57 -14.05 7.88
CA LEU A 174 15.66 -15.16 7.57
C LEU A 174 16.20 -16.01 6.42
N LEU A 175 16.65 -15.34 5.35
CA LEU A 175 17.05 -15.94 4.08
C LEU A 175 18.17 -15.11 3.45
N TYR A 176 19.05 -15.76 2.71
CA TYR A 176 20.17 -15.11 2.03
C TYR A 176 20.44 -15.80 0.68
N GLY A 177 20.06 -15.14 -0.42
CA GLY A 177 20.03 -15.77 -1.74
C GLY A 177 19.30 -17.11 -1.73
N ASP A 178 19.88 -18.09 -2.43
CA ASP A 178 19.46 -19.49 -2.43
C ASP A 178 20.39 -20.37 -1.56
N GLU A 179 21.21 -19.75 -0.70
CA GLU A 179 22.29 -20.43 0.02
C GLU A 179 21.82 -20.94 1.39
N THR A 180 22.32 -22.13 1.77
CA THR A 180 22.22 -22.63 3.15
C THR A 180 23.57 -22.44 3.83
N VAL A 181 23.62 -21.56 4.83
CA VAL A 181 24.86 -21.24 5.55
C VAL A 181 24.84 -21.94 6.92
N GLN A 182 25.73 -22.92 7.12
CA GLN A 182 25.92 -23.53 8.42
C GLN A 182 27.06 -22.84 9.16
N HIS A 183 26.75 -22.18 10.28
CA HIS A 183 27.74 -21.54 11.12
C HIS A 183 27.24 -21.51 12.58
N GLU A 184 28.14 -21.55 13.57
CA GLU A 184 27.75 -21.55 14.99
C GLU A 184 26.94 -20.29 15.39
N ARG A 185 27.17 -19.18 14.68
CA ARG A 185 26.46 -17.90 14.84
C ARG A 185 25.24 -17.72 13.91
N LEU A 186 25.07 -18.59 12.91
CA LEU A 186 23.96 -18.55 11.95
C LEU A 186 23.26 -19.91 11.95
N THR A 187 22.12 -19.99 12.62
CA THR A 187 21.30 -21.20 12.59
C THR A 187 20.50 -21.23 11.28
N ALA A 188 20.98 -22.00 10.30
CA ALA A 188 20.21 -22.30 9.10
C ALA A 188 18.89 -23.01 9.42
N LEU A 189 17.93 -22.84 8.51
CA LEU A 189 16.74 -23.68 8.43
C LEU A 189 17.19 -25.15 8.30
N ASP A 190 16.74 -25.99 9.26
CA ASP A 190 16.95 -27.44 9.43
C ASP A 190 17.92 -28.16 8.46
N PRO A 191 19.10 -28.61 8.95
CA PRO A 191 20.09 -29.39 8.17
C PRO A 191 19.56 -30.68 7.54
N ASN A 192 18.45 -31.23 8.02
CA ASN A 192 17.90 -32.51 7.55
C ASN A 192 16.99 -32.38 6.32
N LYS A 193 16.81 -31.16 5.78
CA LYS A 193 15.96 -30.91 4.59
C LYS A 193 16.68 -30.04 3.54
N PRO A 194 17.76 -30.56 2.91
CA PRO A 194 18.61 -29.80 1.98
C PRO A 194 17.92 -29.37 0.67
N TRP A 195 16.68 -29.80 0.42
CA TRP A 195 15.89 -29.43 -0.76
C TRP A 195 14.78 -28.41 -0.48
N THR A 196 14.74 -27.81 0.72
CA THR A 196 13.71 -26.81 1.00
C THR A 196 14.05 -25.52 0.28
N LEU A 197 13.43 -25.33 -0.90
CA LEU A 197 13.22 -23.99 -1.42
C LEU A 197 12.55 -23.18 -0.31
N VAL A 198 12.85 -21.89 -0.24
CA VAL A 198 12.21 -20.94 0.67
C VAL A 198 10.70 -21.17 0.78
N GLN A 199 10.06 -21.42 -0.37
CA GLN A 199 8.64 -21.70 -0.50
C GLN A 199 8.17 -22.93 0.30
N ASP A 200 8.96 -23.99 0.37
CA ASP A 200 8.64 -25.20 1.13
C ASP A 200 8.75 -24.97 2.63
N HIS A 201 9.70 -24.13 3.06
CA HIS A 201 9.74 -23.70 4.45
C HIS A 201 8.48 -22.92 4.81
N LEU A 202 8.05 -21.98 3.95
CA LEU A 202 6.82 -21.22 4.14
C LEU A 202 5.56 -22.11 4.20
N ASN A 203 5.50 -23.13 3.35
CA ASN A 203 4.36 -24.05 3.27
C ASN A 203 4.23 -24.96 4.51
N ASN A 204 5.34 -25.25 5.19
CA ASN A 204 5.37 -26.15 6.35
C ASN A 204 5.12 -25.45 7.70
N LEU A 205 4.97 -24.13 7.70
CA LEU A 205 4.73 -23.36 8.90
C LEU A 205 3.24 -23.46 9.31
N ARG A 206 2.99 -23.69 10.61
CA ARG A 206 1.63 -23.84 11.16
C ARG A 206 0.94 -22.47 11.26
N LEU A 207 -0.23 -22.35 10.64
CA LEU A 207 -1.13 -21.19 10.78
C LEU A 207 -1.66 -21.13 12.22
N GLY A 208 -1.61 -19.95 12.85
CA GLY A 208 -2.24 -19.72 14.14
C GLY A 208 -3.77 -19.82 14.05
N ALA A 209 -4.43 -20.02 15.19
CA ALA A 209 -5.88 -20.21 15.26
C ALA A 209 -6.69 -18.95 14.88
N GLU A 210 -6.14 -17.76 15.12
CA GLU A 210 -6.77 -16.47 14.79
C GLU A 210 -6.03 -15.77 13.64
N PRO A 211 -6.73 -15.18 12.66
CA PRO A 211 -6.10 -14.43 11.59
C PRO A 211 -5.47 -13.15 12.15
N LEU A 212 -4.14 -13.05 12.09
CA LEU A 212 -3.45 -11.81 12.44
C LEU A 212 -3.99 -10.64 11.59
N SER A 213 -4.08 -9.47 12.22
CA SER A 213 -4.26 -8.22 11.51
C SER A 213 -2.92 -7.52 11.35
N SER A 214 -2.70 -6.99 10.14
CA SER A 214 -1.66 -6.00 9.93
C SER A 214 -2.00 -4.72 10.70
N ILE A 215 -1.01 -3.86 10.86
CA ILE A 215 -1.17 -2.51 11.39
C ILE A 215 -0.62 -1.48 10.40
N THR A 216 -1.31 -0.34 10.28
CA THR A 216 -0.88 0.83 9.52
C THR A 216 -0.96 2.06 10.41
N PRO A 217 0.18 2.58 10.91
CA PRO A 217 0.21 3.80 11.71
C PRO A 217 -0.19 5.00 10.85
N VAL A 218 -0.96 5.95 11.40
CA VAL A 218 -1.31 7.20 10.68
C VAL A 218 -0.74 8.40 11.45
N SER A 219 -1.09 8.50 12.74
CA SER A 219 -0.61 9.55 13.64
C SER A 219 -0.49 8.97 15.05
N ALA A 220 0.33 9.57 15.91
CA ALA A 220 0.41 9.17 17.32
C ALA A 220 -0.92 9.39 18.08
N SER A 221 -1.79 10.27 17.57
CA SER A 221 -3.10 10.56 18.17
C SER A 221 -4.21 9.58 17.75
N LEU A 222 -3.91 8.61 16.88
CA LEU A 222 -4.87 7.64 16.38
C LEU A 222 -4.27 6.22 16.45
N PRO A 223 -5.02 5.23 17.00
CA PRO A 223 -4.59 3.84 16.94
C PRO A 223 -4.30 3.42 15.49
N PRO A 224 -3.27 2.59 15.25
CA PRO A 224 -3.00 2.08 13.91
C PRO A 224 -4.23 1.39 13.30
N LEU A 225 -4.44 1.61 11.99
CA LEU A 225 -5.49 0.91 11.24
C LEU A 225 -5.16 -0.58 11.23
N SER A 226 -6.15 -1.42 11.52
CA SER A 226 -5.96 -2.86 11.69
C SER A 226 -6.99 -3.68 10.89
N PRO A 227 -6.85 -3.80 9.56
CA PRO A 227 -7.93 -4.17 8.64
C PRO A 227 -8.59 -5.54 8.84
N ARG A 228 -7.98 -6.44 9.63
CA ARG A 228 -8.52 -7.76 9.95
C ARG A 228 -8.92 -7.93 11.41
N ALA A 229 -8.68 -6.93 12.26
CA ALA A 229 -9.13 -7.00 13.65
C ALA A 229 -10.68 -7.02 13.68
N PRO A 230 -11.30 -8.03 14.32
CA PRO A 230 -12.74 -8.26 14.24
C PRO A 230 -13.55 -7.10 14.83
N THR A 231 -13.04 -6.49 15.91
CA THR A 231 -13.70 -5.42 16.68
C THR A 231 -13.20 -4.00 16.36
N ARG A 232 -12.45 -3.83 15.26
CA ARG A 232 -11.86 -2.53 14.90
C ARG A 232 -12.95 -1.49 14.57
N PRO A 233 -12.80 -0.22 15.00
CA PRO A 233 -13.74 0.82 14.60
C PRO A 233 -13.54 1.22 13.13
N THR A 234 -14.60 1.70 12.48
CA THR A 234 -14.48 2.46 11.23
C THR A 234 -14.15 3.91 11.56
N HIS A 235 -13.07 4.43 11.00
CA HIS A 235 -12.68 5.81 11.17
C HIS A 235 -13.39 6.73 10.19
N VAL A 236 -13.90 7.86 10.70
CA VAL A 236 -14.51 8.90 9.87
C VAL A 236 -13.47 9.95 9.51
N MET A 237 -13.27 10.17 8.22
CA MET A 237 -12.46 11.23 7.65
C MET A 237 -13.37 12.34 7.11
N ALA A 238 -13.36 13.51 7.76
CA ALA A 238 -14.16 14.65 7.35
C ALA A 238 -13.45 15.48 6.26
N ILE A 239 -14.18 15.81 5.20
CA ILE A 239 -13.69 16.64 4.10
C ILE A 239 -13.70 18.11 4.53
N LEU A 240 -12.56 18.78 4.43
CA LEU A 240 -12.42 20.22 4.62
C LEU A 240 -11.82 20.86 3.36
N ASN A 241 -12.71 21.32 2.47
CA ASN A 241 -12.31 22.03 1.26
C ASN A 241 -12.05 23.51 1.58
N LEU A 242 -10.94 24.05 1.07
CA LEU A 242 -10.51 25.44 1.25
C LEU A 242 -10.50 26.20 -0.10
N THR A 243 -11.44 25.89 -0.99
CA THR A 243 -11.57 26.51 -2.32
C THR A 243 -12.50 27.73 -2.29
N PRO A 244 -12.32 28.75 -3.18
CA PRO A 244 -13.19 29.93 -3.29
C PRO A 244 -14.70 29.61 -3.29
N ASP A 245 -15.12 28.54 -3.97
CA ASP A 245 -16.53 28.11 -4.03
C ASP A 245 -17.05 27.55 -2.69
N SER A 246 -16.17 27.08 -1.80
CA SER A 246 -16.54 26.78 -0.42
C SER A 246 -16.59 28.02 0.49
N PHE A 247 -16.14 29.19 0.01
CA PHE A 247 -16.35 30.48 0.67
C PHE A 247 -17.66 31.16 0.26
N SER A 248 -18.27 30.80 -0.88
CA SER A 248 -19.60 31.30 -1.29
C SER A 248 -20.76 30.64 -0.53
N ASP A 249 -20.53 29.49 0.13
CA ASP A 249 -21.43 28.90 1.15
C ASP A 249 -21.41 29.65 2.52
N GLY A 250 -20.95 30.91 2.53
CA GLY A 250 -21.14 31.84 3.66
C GLY A 250 -19.92 32.15 4.52
N GLY A 251 -18.70 32.14 3.97
CA GLY A 251 -17.50 32.65 4.66
C GLY A 251 -17.02 31.81 5.87
N ARG A 252 -17.38 30.53 5.94
CA ARG A 252 -17.16 29.64 7.10
C ARG A 252 -15.74 29.08 7.29
N HIS A 253 -14.78 29.38 6.40
CA HIS A 253 -13.44 28.75 6.44
C HIS A 253 -12.26 29.75 6.31
N ARG A 254 -12.30 30.88 7.03
CA ARG A 254 -11.09 31.64 7.43
C ARG A 254 -10.23 30.82 8.42
N PRO A 255 -8.92 31.10 8.59
CA PRO A 255 -8.06 30.38 9.55
C PRO A 255 -8.63 30.28 10.98
N SER A 256 -9.25 31.34 11.50
CA SER A 256 -9.93 31.31 12.81
C SER A 256 -11.19 30.45 12.84
N SER A 257 -11.89 30.29 11.71
CA SER A 257 -13.03 29.39 11.60
C SER A 257 -12.63 27.94 11.29
N VAL A 258 -11.47 27.69 10.67
CA VAL A 258 -10.94 26.32 10.47
C VAL A 258 -10.73 25.64 11.81
N VAL A 259 -10.09 26.31 12.77
CA VAL A 259 -9.91 25.78 14.14
C VAL A 259 -11.27 25.45 14.78
N GLY A 260 -12.24 26.37 14.71
CA GLY A 260 -13.58 26.14 15.25
C GLY A 260 -14.30 24.96 14.61
N THR A 261 -14.19 24.81 13.28
CA THR A 261 -14.73 23.68 12.52
C THR A 261 -14.07 22.37 12.94
N VAL A 262 -12.74 22.31 12.97
CA VAL A 262 -11.99 21.10 13.35
C VAL A 262 -12.28 20.70 14.79
N ALA A 263 -12.30 21.65 15.73
CA ALA A 263 -12.65 21.39 17.12
C ALA A 263 -14.08 20.82 17.25
N SER A 264 -15.01 21.31 16.43
CA SER A 264 -16.38 20.78 16.37
C SER A 264 -16.42 19.35 15.83
N LEU A 265 -15.68 19.07 14.75
CA LEU A 265 -15.58 17.73 14.16
C LEU A 265 -14.99 16.72 15.14
N MET A 266 -13.91 17.08 15.85
CA MET A 266 -13.29 16.23 16.86
C MET A 266 -14.29 15.84 17.97
N ARG A 267 -15.06 16.81 18.48
CA ARG A 267 -16.12 16.54 19.49
C ARG A 267 -17.21 15.60 18.99
N ARG A 268 -17.43 15.56 17.66
CA ARG A 268 -18.44 14.71 16.99
C ARG A 268 -17.89 13.33 16.60
N GLY A 269 -16.69 12.97 17.05
CA GLY A 269 -16.09 11.64 16.82
C GLY A 269 -15.40 11.47 15.47
N VAL A 270 -15.12 12.56 14.75
CA VAL A 270 -14.28 12.52 13.55
C VAL A 270 -12.86 12.14 13.92
N SER A 271 -12.33 11.12 13.24
CA SER A 271 -10.98 10.60 13.50
C SER A 271 -9.90 11.35 12.70
N VAL A 272 -10.23 11.79 11.48
CA VAL A 272 -9.29 12.44 10.56
C VAL A 272 -9.97 13.63 9.88
N VAL A 273 -9.24 14.72 9.66
CA VAL A 273 -9.68 15.84 8.81
C VAL A 273 -8.82 15.85 7.56
N ASP A 274 -9.47 15.86 6.39
CA ASP A 274 -8.80 15.86 5.09
C ASP A 274 -8.89 17.24 4.45
N VAL A 275 -7.76 17.93 4.44
CA VAL A 275 -7.63 19.34 4.02
C VAL A 275 -7.30 19.40 2.54
N GLY A 276 -8.22 19.92 1.74
CA GLY A 276 -8.06 20.06 0.29
C GLY A 276 -8.02 21.53 -0.15
N GLY A 277 -6.94 21.94 -0.82
CA GLY A 277 -6.80 23.28 -1.41
C GLY A 277 -7.29 23.38 -2.86
N LEU A 278 -7.52 22.23 -3.48
CA LEU A 278 -7.87 22.07 -4.89
C LEU A 278 -9.11 21.17 -5.03
N SER A 279 -10.01 21.53 -5.95
CA SER A 279 -11.14 20.66 -6.29
C SER A 279 -10.71 19.58 -7.27
N THR A 280 -10.94 18.32 -6.92
CA THR A 280 -10.76 17.16 -7.81
C THR A 280 -12.07 16.74 -8.51
N ALA A 281 -13.11 17.59 -8.43
CA ALA A 281 -14.38 17.34 -9.10
C ALA A 281 -14.25 17.43 -10.63
N PRO A 282 -15.07 16.68 -11.39
CA PRO A 282 -15.04 16.72 -12.85
C PRO A 282 -15.21 18.15 -13.39
N GLY A 283 -14.24 18.61 -14.19
CA GLY A 283 -14.27 19.93 -14.84
C GLY A 283 -13.81 21.12 -13.98
N ALA A 284 -13.20 20.89 -12.81
CA ALA A 284 -12.67 21.97 -11.98
C ALA A 284 -11.52 22.75 -12.64
N ASP A 285 -11.42 24.04 -12.29
CA ASP A 285 -10.30 24.90 -12.68
C ASP A 285 -9.00 24.48 -11.99
N GLU A 286 -7.89 24.58 -12.72
CA GLU A 286 -6.57 24.29 -12.15
C GLU A 286 -6.05 25.54 -11.42
N VAL A 287 -5.69 25.37 -10.16
CA VAL A 287 -4.90 26.35 -9.41
C VAL A 287 -3.42 25.96 -9.42
N SER A 288 -2.53 26.94 -9.29
CA SER A 288 -1.09 26.67 -9.19
C SER A 288 -0.75 25.93 -7.90
N ALA A 289 0.42 25.28 -7.86
CA ALA A 289 0.89 24.61 -6.66
C ALA A 289 1.08 25.59 -5.49
N GLU A 290 1.54 26.81 -5.79
CA GLU A 290 1.73 27.89 -4.82
C GLU A 290 0.40 28.36 -4.23
N GLU A 291 -0.64 28.46 -5.06
CA GLU A 291 -1.98 28.84 -4.60
C GLU A 291 -2.62 27.74 -3.75
N GLU A 292 -2.50 26.47 -4.17
CA GLU A 292 -2.96 25.32 -3.39
C GLU A 292 -2.24 25.25 -2.03
N ALA A 293 -0.91 25.37 -2.03
CA ALA A 293 -0.10 25.43 -0.81
C ALA A 293 -0.51 26.61 0.09
N GLY A 294 -0.72 27.80 -0.50
CA GLY A 294 -1.17 29.00 0.21
C GLY A 294 -2.54 28.87 0.86
N ARG A 295 -3.36 27.89 0.43
CA ARG A 295 -4.64 27.55 1.08
C ARG A 295 -4.44 26.53 2.20
N VAL A 296 -3.74 25.43 1.94
CA VAL A 296 -3.65 24.30 2.88
C VAL A 296 -2.66 24.54 4.02
N VAL A 297 -1.48 25.10 3.75
CA VAL A 297 -0.42 25.24 4.75
C VAL A 297 -0.86 26.11 5.93
N PRO A 298 -1.40 27.33 5.74
CA PRO A 298 -1.82 28.15 6.87
C PRO A 298 -2.95 27.53 7.70
N ALA A 299 -3.82 26.72 7.07
CA ALA A 299 -4.89 26.02 7.76
C ALA A 299 -4.34 24.91 8.66
N ILE A 300 -3.37 24.13 8.17
CA ILE A 300 -2.71 23.08 8.94
C ILE A 300 -1.91 23.69 10.10
N GLU A 301 -1.17 24.77 9.86
CA GLU A 301 -0.44 25.50 10.91
C GLU A 301 -1.39 26.01 12.01
N ALA A 302 -2.55 26.56 11.63
CA ALA A 302 -3.55 27.01 12.59
C ALA A 302 -4.12 25.85 13.43
N ILE A 303 -4.40 24.70 12.80
CA ILE A 303 -4.86 23.48 13.50
C ILE A 303 -3.81 23.01 14.52
N ARG A 304 -2.53 23.05 14.17
CA ARG A 304 -1.42 22.63 15.06
C ARG A 304 -1.12 23.63 16.17
N ALA A 305 -1.25 24.92 15.89
CA ALA A 305 -1.02 25.97 16.88
C ALA A 305 -2.04 25.92 18.03
N ASP A 306 -3.32 25.70 17.71
CA ASP A 306 -4.40 25.74 18.70
C ASP A 306 -4.46 24.46 19.57
N PRO A 307 -4.39 24.56 20.91
CA PRO A 307 -4.44 23.40 21.81
C PRO A 307 -5.70 22.54 21.68
N SER A 308 -6.84 23.13 21.28
CA SER A 308 -8.10 22.40 21.13
C SER A 308 -8.16 21.50 19.90
N THR A 309 -7.27 21.74 18.92
CA THR A 309 -7.21 20.98 17.66
C THR A 309 -5.88 20.32 17.37
N ARG A 310 -4.82 20.60 18.14
CA ARG A 310 -3.48 20.05 17.90
C ARG A 310 -3.41 18.53 17.84
N GLY A 311 -4.31 17.83 18.55
CA GLY A 311 -4.44 16.36 18.52
C GLY A 311 -5.25 15.80 17.35
N ALA A 312 -5.81 16.63 16.48
CA ALA A 312 -6.51 16.15 15.27
C ALA A 312 -5.54 15.40 14.36
N VAL A 313 -5.98 14.30 13.75
CA VAL A 313 -5.23 13.72 12.63
C VAL A 313 -5.55 14.51 11.37
N VAL A 314 -4.52 14.96 10.67
CA VAL A 314 -4.64 15.81 9.49
C VAL A 314 -4.12 15.08 8.26
N SER A 315 -4.99 14.86 7.30
CA SER A 315 -4.66 14.42 5.95
C SER A 315 -4.61 15.64 5.02
N VAL A 316 -3.70 15.64 4.05
CA VAL A 316 -3.70 16.61 2.94
C VAL A 316 -4.17 15.93 1.65
N ASP A 317 -5.26 16.44 1.05
CA ASP A 317 -5.78 15.99 -0.24
C ASP A 317 -5.06 16.74 -1.36
N THR A 318 -4.02 16.11 -1.92
CA THR A 318 -3.24 16.68 -3.01
C THR A 318 -2.58 15.60 -3.85
N TYR A 319 -2.47 15.86 -5.15
CA TYR A 319 -1.69 15.06 -6.09
C TYR A 319 -0.34 15.72 -6.43
N ARG A 320 0.03 16.83 -5.79
CA ARG A 320 1.29 17.56 -6.05
C ARG A 320 2.31 17.30 -4.95
N ALA A 321 3.50 16.84 -5.34
CA ALA A 321 4.56 16.48 -4.40
C ALA A 321 5.02 17.68 -3.55
N SER A 322 5.15 18.86 -4.15
CA SER A 322 5.56 20.08 -3.45
C SER A 322 4.55 20.54 -2.41
N VAL A 323 3.25 20.38 -2.67
CA VAL A 323 2.18 20.69 -1.72
C VAL A 323 2.17 19.67 -0.58
N ALA A 324 2.31 18.38 -0.91
CA ALA A 324 2.42 17.32 0.10
C ALA A 324 3.60 17.55 1.06
N GLU A 325 4.78 17.90 0.53
CA GLU A 325 5.94 18.24 1.34
C GLU A 325 5.68 19.44 2.26
N ALA A 326 5.16 20.54 1.71
CA ALA A 326 4.87 21.74 2.51
C ALA A 326 3.81 21.47 3.59
N ALA A 327 2.77 20.71 3.27
CA ALA A 327 1.72 20.35 4.21
C ALA A 327 2.21 19.43 5.34
N VAL A 328 3.05 18.44 5.04
CA VAL A 328 3.66 17.58 6.07
C VAL A 328 4.63 18.38 6.95
N ALA A 329 5.42 19.29 6.36
CA ALA A 329 6.28 20.20 7.14
C ALA A 329 5.46 21.12 8.08
N ALA A 330 4.25 21.53 7.67
CA ALA A 330 3.30 22.27 8.49
C ALA A 330 2.60 21.40 9.57
N GLY A 331 2.74 20.08 9.48
CA GLY A 331 2.25 19.11 10.45
C GLY A 331 1.11 18.22 9.98
N ALA A 332 0.87 18.03 8.68
CA ALA A 332 0.00 16.94 8.21
C ALA A 332 0.58 15.57 8.56
N ASP A 333 -0.28 14.62 8.96
CA ASP A 333 0.10 13.26 9.36
C ASP A 333 0.10 12.28 8.18
N MET A 334 -0.67 12.56 7.13
CA MET A 334 -0.80 11.69 5.96
C MET A 334 -1.07 12.47 4.68
N VAL A 335 -0.75 11.84 3.54
CA VAL A 335 -1.04 12.34 2.20
C VAL A 335 -2.17 11.51 1.59
N ASN A 336 -3.21 12.17 1.09
CA ASN A 336 -4.28 11.54 0.33
C ASN A 336 -4.12 11.91 -1.15
N ASP A 337 -3.56 10.99 -1.94
CA ASP A 337 -3.32 11.22 -3.36
C ASP A 337 -4.31 10.43 -4.22
N VAL A 338 -5.28 11.18 -4.77
CA VAL A 338 -6.29 10.65 -5.69
C VAL A 338 -5.69 9.97 -6.93
N SER A 339 -4.48 10.35 -7.34
CA SER A 339 -3.82 9.82 -8.53
C SER A 339 -2.90 8.64 -8.25
N ALA A 340 -2.68 8.31 -6.97
CA ALA A 340 -1.70 7.32 -6.55
C ALA A 340 -0.30 7.53 -7.16
N GLY A 341 0.13 8.76 -7.38
CA GLY A 341 1.41 9.18 -7.94
C GLY A 341 1.46 9.20 -9.47
N LEU A 342 0.31 9.23 -10.15
CA LEU A 342 0.25 9.27 -11.61
C LEU A 342 0.23 10.70 -12.17
N LEU A 343 -0.20 11.70 -11.39
CA LEU A 343 -0.23 13.09 -11.83
C LEU A 343 1.05 13.88 -11.50
N ASP A 344 1.85 13.40 -10.56
CA ASP A 344 3.16 13.96 -10.23
C ASP A 344 4.19 12.84 -10.00
N PRO A 345 5.22 12.70 -10.85
CA PRO A 345 6.22 11.64 -10.72
C PRO A 345 7.09 11.77 -9.46
N LEU A 346 7.12 12.95 -8.81
CA LEU A 346 7.86 13.17 -7.57
C LEU A 346 7.04 12.80 -6.32
N MET A 347 5.74 12.48 -6.45
CA MET A 347 4.88 12.23 -5.30
C MET A 347 5.36 11.03 -4.46
N LEU A 348 5.53 9.87 -5.07
CA LEU A 348 5.92 8.67 -4.33
C LEU A 348 7.31 8.78 -3.68
N PRO A 349 8.37 9.27 -4.39
CA PRO A 349 9.66 9.54 -3.75
C PRO A 349 9.59 10.55 -2.61
N THR A 350 8.74 11.58 -2.75
CA THR A 350 8.55 12.60 -1.71
C THR A 350 7.93 11.99 -0.46
N VAL A 351 6.83 11.26 -0.61
CA VAL A 351 6.18 10.55 0.51
C VAL A 351 7.13 9.54 1.17
N ALA A 352 7.91 8.80 0.38
CA ALA A 352 8.90 7.86 0.91
C ALA A 352 9.91 8.53 1.84
N ARG A 353 10.43 9.70 1.45
CA ARG A 353 11.34 10.50 2.27
C ARG A 353 10.65 11.10 3.49
N LEU A 354 9.41 11.54 3.36
CA LEU A 354 8.63 12.11 4.47
C LEU A 354 8.25 11.07 5.53
N GLY A 355 8.17 9.78 5.15
CA GLY A 355 7.88 8.68 6.09
C GLY A 355 6.44 8.67 6.61
N VAL A 356 5.56 9.51 6.06
CA VAL A 356 4.14 9.58 6.42
C VAL A 356 3.31 8.52 5.70
N THR A 357 2.11 8.27 6.20
CA THR A 357 1.17 7.35 5.55
C THR A 357 0.57 8.00 4.31
N VAL A 358 0.33 7.21 3.26
CA VAL A 358 -0.29 7.66 2.01
C VAL A 358 -1.51 6.83 1.66
N CYS A 359 -2.59 7.51 1.27
CA CYS A 359 -3.72 6.89 0.60
C CYS A 359 -3.52 6.95 -0.92
N LEU A 360 -3.47 5.78 -1.55
CA LEU A 360 -3.35 5.60 -3.00
C LEU A 360 -4.74 5.24 -3.55
N MET A 361 -5.36 6.17 -4.26
CA MET A 361 -6.67 5.94 -4.87
C MET A 361 -6.55 5.48 -6.32
N HIS A 362 -7.48 4.62 -6.75
CA HIS A 362 -7.63 4.26 -8.15
C HIS A 362 -8.42 5.32 -8.94
N MET A 363 -7.76 5.93 -9.92
CA MET A 363 -8.38 6.77 -10.95
C MET A 363 -7.70 6.56 -12.30
N ARG A 364 -8.37 6.98 -13.37
CA ARG A 364 -7.81 7.04 -14.73
C ARG A 364 -7.92 8.45 -15.29
N GLY A 365 -6.89 8.89 -16.02
CA GLY A 365 -6.81 10.24 -16.58
C GLY A 365 -6.58 11.30 -15.50
N ASN A 366 -7.32 12.41 -15.60
CA ASN A 366 -7.28 13.53 -14.65
C ASN A 366 -8.70 14.09 -14.45
N PRO A 367 -8.93 15.09 -13.56
CA PRO A 367 -10.26 15.64 -13.33
C PRO A 367 -11.02 16.14 -14.57
N ARG A 368 -10.31 16.48 -15.66
CA ARG A 368 -10.93 16.92 -16.91
C ARG A 368 -11.27 15.75 -17.85
N THR A 369 -10.52 14.65 -17.80
CA THR A 369 -10.63 13.54 -18.76
C THR A 369 -11.26 12.26 -18.20
N MET A 370 -11.28 12.09 -16.87
CA MET A 370 -11.66 10.83 -16.22
C MET A 370 -13.06 10.31 -16.60
N SER A 371 -14.01 11.20 -16.85
CA SER A 371 -15.39 10.82 -17.21
C SER A 371 -15.48 10.02 -18.51
N GLY A 372 -14.51 10.19 -19.43
CA GLY A 372 -14.44 9.45 -20.69
C GLY A 372 -13.70 8.11 -20.61
N LEU A 373 -13.15 7.75 -19.44
CA LEU A 373 -12.26 6.59 -19.25
C LEU A 373 -12.89 5.45 -18.43
N ALA A 374 -14.21 5.49 -18.27
CA ALA A 374 -15.00 4.50 -17.53
C ALA A 374 -15.25 3.19 -18.31
N SER A 375 -14.22 2.64 -18.96
CA SER A 375 -14.30 1.40 -19.74
C SER A 375 -13.39 0.32 -19.15
N TYR A 376 -13.98 -0.80 -18.71
CA TYR A 376 -13.28 -1.91 -18.05
C TYR A 376 -13.62 -3.24 -18.74
N PRO A 377 -13.07 -3.51 -19.93
CA PRO A 377 -13.47 -4.65 -20.76
C PRO A 377 -13.19 -6.02 -20.11
N ASP A 378 -12.17 -6.09 -19.25
CA ASP A 378 -11.76 -7.31 -18.55
C ASP A 378 -12.46 -7.48 -17.19
N GLY A 379 -13.46 -6.64 -16.90
CA GLY A 379 -14.21 -6.60 -15.65
C GLY A 379 -13.69 -5.53 -14.69
N LEU A 380 -14.59 -4.86 -13.98
CA LEU A 380 -14.25 -3.72 -13.13
C LEU A 380 -13.30 -4.10 -11.99
N ILE A 381 -13.68 -5.09 -11.18
CA ILE A 381 -12.91 -5.52 -10.01
C ILE A 381 -11.49 -6.01 -10.36
N PRO A 382 -11.30 -6.97 -11.29
CA PRO A 382 -9.95 -7.43 -11.64
C PRO A 382 -9.06 -6.30 -12.19
N THR A 383 -9.61 -5.39 -12.99
CA THR A 383 -8.85 -4.26 -13.53
C THR A 383 -8.46 -3.26 -12.45
N VAL A 384 -9.41 -2.80 -11.61
CA VAL A 384 -9.13 -1.89 -10.48
C VAL A 384 -8.07 -2.49 -9.56
N ALA A 385 -8.18 -3.79 -9.27
CA ALA A 385 -7.25 -4.49 -8.41
C ALA A 385 -5.84 -4.57 -8.99
N ALA A 386 -5.72 -4.91 -10.28
CA ALA A 386 -4.43 -4.96 -10.96
C ALA A 386 -3.74 -3.59 -11.04
N GLU A 387 -4.51 -2.53 -11.34
CA GLU A 387 -3.98 -1.16 -11.39
C GLU A 387 -3.51 -0.67 -10.02
N LEU A 388 -4.30 -0.88 -8.95
CA LEU A 388 -3.86 -0.58 -7.58
C LEU A 388 -2.65 -1.40 -7.15
N ALA A 389 -2.59 -2.69 -7.50
CA ALA A 389 -1.46 -3.55 -7.17
C ALA A 389 -0.17 -3.04 -7.84
N GLY A 390 -0.27 -2.52 -9.07
CA GLY A 390 0.82 -1.83 -9.76
C GLY A 390 1.25 -0.54 -9.05
N ARG A 391 0.31 0.25 -8.53
CA ARG A 391 0.64 1.45 -7.75
C ARG A 391 1.29 1.14 -6.41
N VAL A 392 0.86 0.09 -5.72
CA VAL A 392 1.54 -0.42 -4.51
C VAL A 392 2.99 -0.80 -4.81
N ALA A 393 3.22 -1.51 -5.92
CA ALA A 393 4.59 -1.89 -6.31
C ALA A 393 5.45 -0.66 -6.64
N ALA A 394 4.89 0.35 -7.32
CA ALA A 394 5.59 1.61 -7.58
C ALA A 394 5.91 2.38 -6.29
N ALA A 395 5.00 2.38 -5.31
CA ALA A 395 5.21 2.98 -4.00
C ALA A 395 6.34 2.28 -3.23
N GLU A 396 6.33 0.94 -3.20
CA GLU A 396 7.38 0.13 -2.56
C GLU A 396 8.75 0.39 -3.22
N GLU A 397 8.83 0.43 -4.55
CA GLU A 397 10.09 0.72 -5.28
C GLU A 397 10.59 2.16 -5.04
N ALA A 398 9.69 3.12 -4.84
CA ALA A 398 10.03 4.48 -4.44
C ALA A 398 10.53 4.57 -2.98
N GLY A 399 10.40 3.49 -2.19
CA GLY A 399 10.84 3.41 -0.80
C GLY A 399 9.73 3.53 0.24
N ILE A 400 8.47 3.67 -0.18
CA ILE A 400 7.32 3.72 0.75
C ILE A 400 7.16 2.34 1.38
N ARG A 401 7.23 2.29 2.71
CA ARG A 401 7.05 1.05 3.45
C ARG A 401 5.62 0.56 3.30
N ARG A 402 5.41 -0.75 3.15
CA ARG A 402 4.08 -1.32 2.93
C ARG A 402 3.08 -1.01 4.06
N TRP A 403 3.57 -0.89 5.29
CA TRP A 403 2.75 -0.49 6.45
C TRP A 403 2.33 0.98 6.44
N ARG A 404 2.83 1.82 5.52
CA ARG A 404 2.45 3.22 5.32
C ARG A 404 1.46 3.42 4.15
N ILE A 405 0.87 2.36 3.63
CA ILE A 405 -0.04 2.44 2.45
C ILE A 405 -1.48 2.16 2.88
N VAL A 406 -2.39 3.04 2.45
CA VAL A 406 -3.86 2.87 2.47
C VAL A 406 -4.34 2.87 1.01
N LEU A 407 -5.39 2.12 0.70
CA LEU A 407 -5.96 2.05 -0.66
C LEU A 407 -7.37 2.63 -0.73
N ASP A 408 -7.73 3.25 -1.86
CA ASP A 408 -9.12 3.66 -2.15
C ASP A 408 -9.54 3.17 -3.56
N PRO A 409 -10.72 2.53 -3.72
CA PRO A 409 -11.21 2.08 -5.03
C PRO A 409 -11.56 3.21 -6.02
N GLY A 410 -11.63 4.44 -5.53
CA GLY A 410 -11.94 5.66 -6.25
C GLY A 410 -13.40 5.75 -6.70
N ILE A 411 -14.33 5.69 -5.75
CA ILE A 411 -15.77 5.85 -6.04
C ILE A 411 -16.02 7.22 -6.70
N GLY A 412 -16.65 7.18 -7.88
CA GLY A 412 -16.97 8.34 -8.71
C GLY A 412 -15.81 8.86 -9.58
N PHE A 413 -14.66 8.17 -9.61
CA PHE A 413 -13.52 8.54 -10.46
C PHE A 413 -13.34 7.57 -11.62
N ALA A 414 -13.57 8.01 -12.85
CA ALA A 414 -13.56 7.16 -14.05
C ALA A 414 -14.45 5.91 -13.91
N LYS A 415 -15.63 6.05 -13.30
CA LYS A 415 -16.64 4.98 -13.12
C LYS A 415 -18.04 5.53 -13.37
N ASP A 416 -18.86 4.79 -14.09
CA ASP A 416 -20.29 5.08 -14.23
C ASP A 416 -21.10 4.65 -13.00
N THR A 417 -22.41 4.91 -13.00
CA THR A 417 -23.29 4.57 -11.87
C THR A 417 -23.33 3.07 -11.58
N ALA A 418 -23.41 2.21 -12.61
CA ALA A 418 -23.44 0.76 -12.40
C ALA A 418 -22.12 0.24 -11.82
N GLN A 419 -21.00 0.77 -12.30
CA GLN A 419 -19.66 0.43 -11.83
C GLN A 419 -19.42 0.88 -10.39
N ASN A 420 -19.89 2.08 -10.00
CA ASN A 420 -19.80 2.52 -8.61
C ASN A 420 -20.59 1.61 -7.66
N LEU A 421 -21.78 1.17 -8.06
CA LEU A 421 -22.58 0.21 -7.29
C LEU A 421 -21.92 -1.18 -7.24
N GLU A 422 -21.28 -1.64 -8.32
CA GLU A 422 -20.51 -2.87 -8.34
C GLU A 422 -19.31 -2.82 -7.40
N LEU A 423 -18.56 -1.72 -7.37
CA LEU A 423 -17.43 -1.56 -6.45
C LEU A 423 -17.85 -1.64 -4.98
N LEU A 424 -18.94 -0.99 -4.60
CA LEU A 424 -19.45 -1.08 -3.23
C LEU A 424 -19.89 -2.51 -2.88
N ARG A 425 -20.59 -3.19 -3.80
CA ARG A 425 -21.05 -4.57 -3.62
C ARG A 425 -19.88 -5.55 -3.49
N SER A 426 -18.82 -5.34 -4.25
CA SER A 426 -17.69 -6.26 -4.40
C SER A 426 -16.43 -5.78 -3.68
N LEU A 427 -16.52 -4.78 -2.79
CA LEU A 427 -15.36 -4.26 -2.06
C LEU A 427 -14.64 -5.34 -1.25
N HIS A 428 -15.40 -6.27 -0.66
CA HIS A 428 -14.83 -7.43 0.03
C HIS A 428 -13.98 -8.30 -0.91
N GLN A 429 -14.42 -8.52 -2.16
CA GLN A 429 -13.64 -9.26 -3.15
C GLN A 429 -12.37 -8.50 -3.53
N LEU A 430 -12.48 -7.19 -3.77
CA LEU A 430 -11.36 -6.32 -4.14
C LEU A 430 -10.25 -6.33 -3.09
N ARG A 431 -10.59 -6.26 -1.79
CA ARG A 431 -9.56 -6.26 -0.74
C ARG A 431 -8.81 -7.59 -0.58
N HIS A 432 -9.43 -8.69 -1.01
CA HIS A 432 -8.85 -10.03 -0.95
C HIS A 432 -8.12 -10.38 -2.24
N TRP A 433 -8.00 -9.42 -3.17
CA TRP A 433 -7.25 -9.63 -4.39
C TRP A 433 -5.76 -9.87 -4.08
N PRO A 434 -5.09 -10.82 -4.75
CA PRO A 434 -3.68 -11.08 -4.55
C PRO A 434 -2.83 -9.82 -4.65
N GLY A 435 -2.12 -9.55 -3.57
CA GLY A 435 -1.28 -8.39 -3.38
C GLY A 435 -1.94 -7.21 -2.67
N LEU A 436 -3.26 -7.11 -2.61
CA LEU A 436 -3.94 -6.04 -1.88
C LEU A 436 -4.31 -6.46 -0.46
N GLU A 437 -4.12 -7.73 -0.11
CA GLU A 437 -4.50 -8.24 1.19
C GLU A 437 -3.71 -7.55 2.31
N ASN A 438 -4.39 -7.35 3.44
CA ASN A 438 -3.83 -6.74 4.66
C ASN A 438 -3.43 -5.28 4.50
N LEU A 439 -3.82 -4.62 3.41
CA LEU A 439 -3.79 -3.15 3.33
C LEU A 439 -5.14 -2.61 3.82
N PRO A 440 -5.13 -1.52 4.59
CA PRO A 440 -6.36 -0.83 4.98
C PRO A 440 -6.99 -0.11 3.79
N TRP A 441 -8.31 0.07 3.86
CA TRP A 441 -9.10 0.68 2.79
C TRP A 441 -9.82 1.94 3.24
N LEU A 442 -9.66 3.01 2.46
CA LEU A 442 -10.42 4.24 2.55
C LEU A 442 -11.49 4.25 1.45
N VAL A 443 -12.71 4.70 1.74
CA VAL A 443 -13.78 4.82 0.74
C VAL A 443 -14.45 6.19 0.82
N GLY A 444 -14.28 7.00 -0.23
CA GLY A 444 -14.97 8.29 -0.40
C GLY A 444 -16.18 8.23 -1.34
N SER A 445 -17.36 7.93 -0.81
CA SER A 445 -18.62 7.88 -1.59
C SER A 445 -19.54 9.09 -1.41
N SER A 446 -19.23 10.00 -0.48
CA SER A 446 -20.12 11.07 -0.04
C SER A 446 -20.52 12.05 -1.13
N ARG A 447 -21.84 12.31 -1.23
CA ARG A 447 -22.48 13.28 -2.14
C ARG A 447 -22.21 13.06 -3.64
N LYS A 448 -21.62 11.92 -4.04
CA LYS A 448 -21.25 11.62 -5.43
C LYS A 448 -22.47 11.54 -6.36
N ARG A 449 -22.26 11.82 -7.65
CA ARG A 449 -23.32 11.91 -8.67
C ARG A 449 -24.20 10.67 -8.76
N PHE A 450 -23.59 9.48 -8.76
CA PHE A 450 -24.31 8.21 -8.87
C PHE A 450 -25.39 8.01 -7.79
N ILE A 451 -25.21 8.61 -6.60
CA ILE A 451 -26.21 8.59 -5.53
C ILE A 451 -27.44 9.38 -5.96
N GLY A 452 -27.24 10.57 -6.54
CA GLY A 452 -28.33 11.39 -7.07
C GLY A 452 -29.05 10.70 -8.22
N ASP A 453 -28.31 10.06 -9.12
CA ASP A 453 -28.87 9.33 -10.26
C ASP A 453 -29.79 8.18 -9.81
N VAL A 454 -29.43 7.47 -8.73
CA VAL A 454 -30.22 6.35 -8.18
C VAL A 454 -31.40 6.82 -7.34
N THR A 455 -31.22 7.87 -6.53
CA THR A 455 -32.22 8.33 -5.55
C THR A 455 -33.17 9.41 -6.08
N GLY A 456 -32.85 10.01 -7.23
CA GLY A 456 -33.55 11.19 -7.76
C GLY A 456 -33.19 12.49 -7.05
N VAL A 457 -32.25 12.49 -6.10
CA VAL A 457 -31.83 13.69 -5.35
C VAL A 457 -30.81 14.50 -6.15
N GLY A 458 -31.28 15.60 -6.74
CA GLY A 458 -30.49 16.46 -7.62
C GLY A 458 -29.34 17.19 -6.92
N SER A 459 -29.62 17.84 -5.78
CA SER A 459 -28.63 18.63 -5.03
C SER A 459 -27.63 17.72 -4.29
N PRO A 460 -26.30 17.92 -4.45
CA PRO A 460 -25.30 17.15 -3.72
C PRO A 460 -25.44 17.23 -2.19
N ALA A 461 -25.82 18.39 -1.65
CA ALA A 461 -25.97 18.60 -0.21
C ALA A 461 -27.09 17.75 0.42
N ASP A 462 -28.12 17.43 -0.37
CA ASP A 462 -29.29 16.70 0.11
C ASP A 462 -29.13 15.17 -0.01
N ARG A 463 -27.98 14.68 -0.51
CA ARG A 463 -27.70 13.24 -0.73
C ARG A 463 -27.28 12.50 0.54
N VAL A 464 -27.57 13.04 1.72
CA VAL A 464 -27.12 12.49 3.01
C VAL A 464 -27.59 11.05 3.22
N TRP A 465 -28.85 10.73 2.94
CA TRP A 465 -29.40 9.38 3.15
C TRP A 465 -28.88 8.36 2.14
N GLY A 466 -28.69 8.77 0.88
CA GLY A 466 -28.02 7.94 -0.10
C GLY A 466 -26.55 7.70 0.27
N THR A 467 -25.88 8.71 0.83
CA THR A 467 -24.52 8.57 1.37
C THR A 467 -24.48 7.62 2.57
N ALA A 468 -25.47 7.67 3.47
CA ALA A 468 -25.57 6.72 4.58
C ALA A 468 -25.60 5.27 4.10
N ALA A 469 -26.37 4.99 3.04
CA ALA A 469 -26.44 3.66 2.46
C ALA A 469 -25.09 3.22 1.86
N THR A 470 -24.37 4.12 1.17
CA THR A 470 -23.07 3.79 0.58
C THR A 470 -21.97 3.63 1.65
N VAL A 471 -22.03 4.41 2.73
CA VAL A 471 -21.12 4.26 3.89
C VAL A 471 -21.36 2.92 4.59
N ALA A 472 -22.61 2.54 4.86
CA ALA A 472 -22.93 1.26 5.46
C ALA A 472 -22.44 0.08 4.58
N ALA A 473 -22.63 0.17 3.26
CA ALA A 473 -22.11 -0.81 2.31
C ALA A 473 -20.57 -0.85 2.30
N ALA A 474 -19.89 0.29 2.39
CA ALA A 474 -18.43 0.34 2.49
C ALA A 474 -17.92 -0.30 3.79
N VAL A 475 -18.59 -0.08 4.93
CA VAL A 475 -18.24 -0.70 6.22
C VAL A 475 -18.46 -2.21 6.18
N GLN A 476 -19.56 -2.69 5.60
CA GLN A 476 -19.80 -4.12 5.35
C GLN A 476 -18.71 -4.70 4.43
N GLY A 477 -18.39 -3.97 3.36
CA GLY A 477 -17.28 -4.25 2.45
C GLY A 477 -15.90 -4.10 3.09
N GLY A 478 -15.86 -3.67 4.36
CA GLY A 478 -14.75 -3.54 5.31
C GLY A 478 -13.72 -2.48 5.01
N ALA A 479 -14.17 -1.33 4.53
CA ALA A 479 -13.42 -0.08 4.58
C ALA A 479 -13.06 0.28 6.02
N ASP A 480 -11.80 0.60 6.28
CA ASP A 480 -11.29 1.03 7.59
C ASP A 480 -11.50 2.52 7.82
N VAL A 481 -11.56 3.30 6.73
CA VAL A 481 -11.82 4.73 6.74
C VAL A 481 -12.95 5.07 5.77
N VAL A 482 -13.89 5.92 6.17
CA VAL A 482 -14.89 6.50 5.27
C VAL A 482 -14.71 8.01 5.16
N ARG A 483 -14.63 8.52 3.94
CA ARG A 483 -14.39 9.94 3.66
C ARG A 483 -15.68 10.67 3.28
N VAL A 484 -16.07 11.65 4.08
CA VAL A 484 -17.45 12.19 4.10
C VAL A 484 -17.53 13.71 4.34
N HIS A 485 -18.57 14.35 3.80
CA HIS A 485 -18.90 15.75 4.10
C HIS A 485 -19.73 15.87 5.40
N ASP A 486 -20.78 15.06 5.51
CA ASP A 486 -21.76 15.06 6.63
C ASP A 486 -21.25 14.19 7.79
N ALA A 487 -20.18 14.66 8.45
CA ALA A 487 -19.34 13.81 9.28
C ALA A 487 -20.02 13.29 10.57
N GLU A 488 -20.96 14.02 11.17
CA GLU A 488 -21.68 13.54 12.36
C GLU A 488 -22.68 12.46 12.02
N GLU A 489 -23.48 12.71 10.98
CA GLU A 489 -24.44 11.76 10.47
C GLU A 489 -23.75 10.46 10.09
N MET A 490 -22.62 10.56 9.39
CA MET A 490 -21.85 9.38 8.98
C MET A 490 -21.10 8.73 10.13
N ALA A 491 -20.71 9.45 11.19
CA ALA A 491 -20.18 8.82 12.40
C ALA A 491 -21.22 7.93 13.09
N MET A 492 -22.49 8.35 13.15
CA MET A 492 -23.57 7.52 13.67
C MET A 492 -23.83 6.29 12.78
N VAL A 493 -23.83 6.47 11.45
CA VAL A 493 -23.98 5.37 10.49
C VAL A 493 -22.83 4.37 10.60
N SER A 494 -21.58 4.85 10.67
CA SER A 494 -20.40 4.00 10.83
C SER A 494 -20.45 3.22 12.13
N LYS A 495 -20.79 3.87 13.26
CA LYS A 495 -20.91 3.19 14.55
C LYS A 495 -21.98 2.09 14.54
N MET A 496 -23.14 2.36 13.94
CA MET A 496 -24.18 1.35 13.79
C MET A 496 -23.76 0.22 12.85
N SER A 497 -23.05 0.55 11.76
CA SER A 497 -22.54 -0.43 10.81
C SER A 497 -21.46 -1.33 11.43
N ASP A 498 -20.58 -0.77 12.25
CA ASP A 498 -19.61 -1.54 13.04
C ASP A 498 -20.33 -2.50 14.00
N ALA A 499 -21.39 -2.05 14.68
CA ALA A 499 -22.17 -2.93 15.57
C ALA A 499 -22.82 -4.12 14.83
N ILE A 500 -23.12 -3.98 13.53
CA ILE A 500 -23.68 -5.07 12.71
C ILE A 500 -22.57 -6.01 12.22
N TRP A 501 -21.44 -5.48 11.74
CA TRP A 501 -20.46 -6.25 10.97
C TRP A 501 -19.12 -6.50 11.67
N ARG A 502 -18.87 -5.88 12.82
CA ARG A 502 -17.58 -5.90 13.54
C ARG A 502 -17.75 -6.28 15.02
N ALA A 503 -18.67 -7.22 15.27
CA ALA A 503 -18.88 -7.78 16.59
C ALA A 503 -17.75 -8.75 16.98
N ALA A 504 -17.48 -8.82 18.29
CA ALA A 504 -16.50 -9.72 18.90
C ALA A 504 -16.88 -11.20 18.80
#